data_AF-A0A7G9SDN6-F1
#
_entry.id   AF-A0A7G9SDN6-F1
#
_cell.length_a   1.000
_cell.length_b   1.000
_cell.length_c   1.000
_cell.angle_alpha   90.00
_cell.angle_beta   90.00
_cell.angle_gamma   90.00
#
_symmetry.space_group_name_H-M   'P 1'
#
loop_
_entity.id
_entity.type
_entity.pdbx_description
1 polymer ?
#
loop_
_entity_poly.entity_id
_entity_poly.type
_entity_poly.pdbx_seq_one_letter_code
_entity_poly.pdbx_strand_id
1 'polypeptide(L)'
;MTRAPDQIALPLDWPQHQDDSRFLVSDANRAAFEHFQRWTMWPVKATILTGPRRSGRTLLARGFCNRVGGKLIDQAEHQDEEMLFHAWNAAQESGRPSCWSPTVRRHFGNRDCRTFARAWRLPR
;
A
#
# COMPACT_ATOMS: atom_id res chain seq x y z
N MET A 1 -37.31 34.27 -21.42
CA MET A 1 -35.85 34.41 -21.39
C MET A 1 -35.35 33.74 -20.12
N THR A 2 -34.80 32.53 -20.22
CA THR A 2 -34.39 31.73 -19.05
C THR A 2 -32.95 32.12 -18.69
N ARG A 3 -32.76 32.78 -17.54
CA ARG A 3 -31.44 33.20 -17.03
C ARG A 3 -30.62 31.96 -16.67
N ALA A 4 -29.42 31.83 -17.24
CA ALA A 4 -28.50 30.75 -16.90
C ALA A 4 -28.18 30.80 -15.39
N PRO A 5 -28.04 29.63 -14.73
CA PRO A 5 -27.79 29.58 -13.29
C PRO A 5 -26.51 30.34 -12.96
N ASP A 6 -26.65 31.30 -12.06
CA ASP A 6 -25.59 32.15 -11.54
C ASP A 6 -24.78 31.33 -10.53
N GLN A 7 -23.92 30.44 -11.04
CA GLN A 7 -23.12 29.54 -10.22
C GLN A 7 -22.00 30.34 -9.54
N ILE A 8 -22.07 30.44 -8.22
CA ILE A 8 -21.00 31.04 -7.41
C ILE A 8 -19.83 30.04 -7.37
N ALA A 9 -18.63 30.50 -7.74
CA ALA A 9 -17.41 29.72 -7.57
C ALA A 9 -17.16 29.53 -6.07
N LEU A 10 -17.21 28.28 -5.61
CA LEU A 10 -16.74 27.93 -4.26
C LEU A 10 -15.21 27.91 -4.29
N PRO A 11 -14.52 28.70 -3.46
CA PRO A 11 -13.06 28.62 -3.32
C PRO A 11 -12.72 27.33 -2.58
N LEU A 12 -12.65 26.23 -3.32
CA LEU A 12 -12.25 24.91 -2.83
C LEU A 12 -10.73 24.75 -2.84
N ASP A 13 -10.00 25.80 -2.44
CA ASP A 13 -8.56 25.75 -2.26
C ASP A 13 -8.24 24.87 -1.05
N TRP A 14 -8.27 23.56 -1.27
CA TRP A 14 -7.81 22.59 -0.29
C TRP A 14 -6.28 22.62 -0.28
N PRO A 15 -5.62 22.85 0.87
CA PRO A 15 -4.16 22.84 0.91
C PRO A 15 -3.68 21.49 0.37
N GLN A 16 -2.97 21.49 -0.75
CA GLN A 16 -2.40 20.31 -1.43
C GLN A 16 -1.18 19.76 -0.67
N HIS A 17 -1.19 19.80 0.66
CA HIS A 17 -0.16 19.12 1.45
C HIS A 17 -0.41 17.62 1.36
N GLN A 18 0.39 16.95 0.52
CA GLN A 18 0.63 15.50 0.50
C GLN A 18 1.48 15.08 1.71
N ASP A 19 1.19 15.66 2.87
CA ASP A 19 1.93 15.41 4.08
C ASP A 19 1.35 14.16 4.78
N ASP A 20 2.24 13.33 5.34
CA ASP A 20 1.92 12.12 6.11
C ASP A 20 0.89 12.38 7.24
N SER A 21 0.74 13.64 7.65
CA SER A 21 -0.18 14.12 8.69
C SER A 21 -1.68 13.91 8.41
N ARG A 22 -2.10 13.40 7.24
CA ARG A 22 -3.52 13.09 6.96
C ARG A 22 -3.98 11.68 7.33
N PHE A 23 -3.09 10.77 7.73
CA PHE A 23 -3.52 9.43 8.10
C PHE A 23 -4.06 9.40 9.54
N LEU A 24 -5.39 9.28 9.68
CA LEU A 24 -6.04 9.14 10.97
C LEU A 24 -5.78 7.74 11.55
N VAL A 25 -5.04 7.69 12.66
CA VAL A 25 -4.78 6.46 13.40
C VAL A 25 -5.88 6.23 14.43
N SER A 26 -6.47 5.04 14.41
CA SER A 26 -7.45 4.57 15.37
C SER A 26 -7.14 3.12 15.75
N ASP A 27 -7.85 2.57 16.73
CA ASP A 27 -7.61 1.18 17.15
C ASP A 27 -7.85 0.17 16.02
N ALA A 28 -8.69 0.51 15.03
CA ALA A 28 -8.96 -0.33 13.87
C ALA A 28 -7.77 -0.46 12.90
N ASN A 29 -6.84 0.51 12.88
CA ASN A 29 -5.70 0.53 11.95
C ASN A 29 -4.32 0.66 12.62
N ARG A 30 -4.29 0.79 13.96
CA ARG A 30 -3.08 0.94 14.77
C ARG A 30 -2.04 -0.14 14.50
N ALA A 31 -2.46 -1.40 14.46
CA ALA A 31 -1.55 -2.52 14.22
C ALA A 31 -0.85 -2.43 12.84
N ALA A 32 -1.60 -2.05 11.79
CA ALA A 32 -1.02 -1.83 10.48
C ALA A 32 -0.05 -0.65 10.49
N PHE A 33 -0.45 0.47 11.10
CA PHE A 33 0.37 1.66 11.22
C PHE A 33 1.71 1.38 11.95
N GLU A 34 1.68 0.70 13.09
CA GLU A 34 2.87 0.32 13.85
C GLU A 34 3.80 -0.61 13.05
N HIS A 35 3.25 -1.56 12.30
CA HIS A 35 4.02 -2.43 11.42
C HIS A 35 4.80 -1.64 10.37
N PHE A 36 4.18 -0.62 9.76
CA PHE A 36 4.85 0.29 8.82
C PHE A 36 5.88 1.20 9.49
N GLN A 37 5.66 1.64 10.73
CA GLN A 37 6.67 2.43 11.46
C GLN A 37 7.95 1.61 11.72
N ARG A 38 7.84 0.30 11.91
CA ARG A 38 8.97 -0.61 12.20
C ARG A 38 9.54 -1.28 10.93
N TRP A 39 9.42 -0.64 9.76
CA TRP A 39 9.84 -1.21 8.47
C TRP A 39 11.33 -1.58 8.38
N THR A 40 12.19 -0.87 9.09
CA THR A 40 13.63 -1.17 9.15
C THR A 40 13.89 -2.56 9.73
N MET A 41 13.02 -3.04 10.62
CA MET A 41 13.08 -4.35 11.28
C MET A 41 12.41 -5.47 10.48
N TRP A 42 11.80 -5.18 9.32
CA TRP A 42 11.18 -6.23 8.53
C TRP A 42 12.20 -7.27 8.07
N PRO A 43 11.96 -8.58 8.33
CA PRO A 43 12.85 -9.66 7.90
C PRO A 43 12.94 -9.79 6.37
N VAL A 44 11.86 -9.43 5.69
CA VAL A 44 11.74 -9.35 4.23
C VAL A 44 11.27 -7.94 3.93
N LYS A 45 11.92 -7.22 3.01
CA LYS A 45 11.53 -5.86 2.61
C LYS A 45 10.29 -5.86 1.72
N ALA A 46 9.32 -6.70 2.04
CA ALA A 46 8.04 -6.81 1.36
C ALA A 46 6.93 -7.10 2.38
N THR A 47 5.77 -6.46 2.23
CA THR A 47 4.59 -6.74 3.06
C THR A 47 3.32 -6.71 2.24
N ILE A 48 2.33 -7.52 2.62
CA ILE A 48 0.97 -7.47 2.08
C ILE A 48 0.08 -6.81 3.13
N LEU A 49 -0.52 -5.68 2.78
CA LEU A 49 -1.51 -5.01 3.60
C LEU A 49 -2.89 -5.50 3.14
N THR A 50 -3.74 -6.05 4.01
CA THR A 50 -5.09 -6.55 3.67
C THR A 50 -6.19 -5.86 4.51
N GLY A 51 -7.43 -5.77 4.00
CA GLY A 51 -8.51 -5.01 4.65
C GLY A 51 -9.60 -4.51 3.69
N PRO A 52 -10.84 -4.28 4.19
CA PRO A 52 -12.04 -4.05 3.39
C PRO A 52 -11.95 -2.79 2.50
N ARG A 53 -12.84 -2.69 1.50
CA ARG A 53 -12.90 -1.50 0.63
C ARG A 53 -13.12 -0.25 1.48
N ARG A 54 -12.42 0.85 1.12
CA ARG A 54 -12.45 2.14 1.83
C ARG A 54 -11.88 2.12 3.26
N SER A 55 -11.13 1.10 3.65
CA SER A 55 -10.39 1.06 4.94
C SER A 55 -9.16 1.99 5.02
N GLY A 56 -8.82 2.69 3.95
CA GLY A 56 -7.64 3.57 3.92
C GLY A 56 -6.31 2.86 3.66
N ARG A 57 -6.30 1.58 3.27
CA ARG A 57 -5.06 0.84 2.97
C ARG A 57 -4.20 1.45 1.87
N THR A 58 -4.80 1.80 0.74
CA THR A 58 -4.07 2.43 -0.36
C THR A 58 -3.48 3.76 0.09
N LEU A 59 -4.18 4.50 0.96
CA LEU A 59 -3.70 5.76 1.52
C LEU A 59 -2.49 5.53 2.44
N LEU A 60 -2.59 4.58 3.39
CA LEU A 60 -1.50 4.21 4.29
C LEU A 60 -0.26 3.76 3.53
N ALA A 61 -0.43 2.82 2.60
CA ALA A 61 0.65 2.25 1.83
C ALA A 61 1.31 3.29 0.91
N ARG A 62 0.52 4.18 0.30
CA ARG A 62 1.04 5.24 -0.57
C ARG A 62 1.83 6.28 0.22
N GLY A 63 1.31 6.76 1.35
CA GLY A 63 2.03 7.70 2.22
C GLY A 63 3.36 7.11 2.67
N PHE A 64 3.33 5.88 3.17
CA PHE A 64 4.53 5.15 3.55
C PHE A 64 5.55 5.00 2.41
N CYS A 65 5.12 4.54 1.22
CA CYS A 65 6.02 4.37 0.09
C CYS A 65 6.61 5.69 -0.38
N ASN A 66 5.82 6.78 -0.38
CA ASN A 66 6.32 8.12 -0.70
C ASN A 66 7.39 8.58 0.31
N ARG A 67 7.16 8.34 1.60
CA ARG A 67 8.09 8.71 2.68
C ARG A 67 9.41 7.92 2.63
N VAL A 68 9.33 6.62 2.41
CA VAL A 68 10.49 5.70 2.49
C VAL A 68 11.16 5.48 1.13
N GLY A 69 10.54 5.93 0.03
CA GLY A 69 11.00 5.64 -1.33
C GLY A 69 10.75 4.17 -1.74
N GLY A 70 9.71 3.56 -1.17
CA GLY A 70 9.31 2.19 -1.44
C GLY A 70 8.41 2.05 -2.68
N LYS A 71 8.12 0.81 -3.07
CA LYS A 71 7.22 0.53 -4.21
C LYS A 71 5.87 0.01 -3.73
N LEU A 72 4.79 0.71 -4.09
CA LEU A 72 3.42 0.25 -3.88
C LEU A 72 2.91 -0.47 -5.12
N ILE A 73 2.40 -1.68 -4.94
CA ILE A 73 1.65 -2.42 -5.96
C ILE A 73 0.22 -2.58 -5.45
N ASP A 74 -0.71 -1.84 -6.05
CA ASP A 74 -2.14 -1.99 -5.75
C ASP A 74 -2.77 -3.05 -6.65
N GLN A 75 -3.86 -3.64 -6.18
CA GLN A 75 -4.57 -4.74 -6.86
C GLN A 75 -3.64 -5.91 -7.19
N ALA A 76 -2.77 -6.29 -6.25
CA ALA A 76 -1.71 -7.27 -6.47
C ALA A 76 -2.18 -8.61 -7.06
N GLU A 77 -3.43 -9.01 -6.81
CA GLU A 77 -4.03 -10.22 -7.37
C GLU A 77 -4.35 -10.15 -8.87
N HIS A 78 -4.36 -8.96 -9.47
CA HIS A 78 -4.53 -8.75 -10.91
C HIS A 78 -3.20 -8.51 -11.62
N GLN A 79 -2.10 -8.54 -10.87
CA GLN A 79 -0.77 -8.31 -11.40
C GLN A 79 -0.15 -9.62 -11.85
N ASP A 80 0.70 -9.51 -12.86
CA ASP A 80 1.50 -10.62 -13.34
C ASP A 80 2.48 -11.11 -12.25
N GLU A 81 2.62 -12.44 -12.12
CA GLU A 81 3.45 -13.06 -11.08
C GLU A 81 4.94 -12.74 -11.26
N GLU A 82 5.43 -12.66 -12.51
CA GLU A 82 6.82 -12.31 -12.82
C GLU A 82 7.10 -10.87 -12.42
N MET A 83 6.16 -9.94 -12.67
CA MET A 83 6.27 -8.55 -12.22
C MET A 83 6.35 -8.44 -10.68
N LEU A 84 5.51 -9.20 -9.97
CA LEU A 84 5.55 -9.24 -8.50
C LEU A 84 6.89 -9.80 -7.99
N PHE A 85 7.42 -10.82 -8.65
CA PHE A 85 8.72 -11.42 -8.33
C PHE A 85 9.86 -10.43 -8.53
N HIS A 86 9.89 -9.72 -9.66
CA HIS A 86 10.89 -8.67 -9.90
C HIS A 86 10.82 -7.55 -8.87
N ALA A 87 9.61 -7.11 -8.50
CA ALA A 87 9.44 -6.10 -7.47
C ALA A 87 9.92 -6.57 -6.09
N TRP A 88 9.72 -7.84 -5.78
CA TRP A 88 10.22 -8.45 -4.55
C TRP A 88 11.74 -8.50 -4.52
N ASN A 89 12.38 -8.98 -5.59
CA ASN A 89 13.85 -9.03 -5.69
C ASN A 89 14.47 -7.64 -5.57
N ALA A 90 13.93 -6.66 -6.31
CA ALA A 90 14.42 -5.29 -6.25
C ALA A 90 14.33 -4.68 -4.84
N ALA A 91 13.30 -5.02 -4.07
CA ALA A 91 13.15 -4.56 -2.69
C ALA A 91 14.22 -5.16 -1.75
N GLN A 92 14.61 -6.40 -1.99
CA GLN A 92 15.62 -7.10 -1.20
C GLN A 92 17.03 -6.61 -1.52
N GLU A 93 17.34 -6.37 -2.79
CA GLU A 93 18.64 -5.83 -3.24
C GLU A 93 18.84 -4.38 -2.80
N SER A 94 17.80 -3.55 -2.92
CA SER A 94 17.88 -2.13 -2.58
C SER A 94 17.73 -1.85 -1.07
N GLY A 95 17.26 -2.82 -0.29
CA GLY A 95 16.88 -2.63 1.11
C GLY A 95 15.64 -1.75 1.31
N ARG A 96 14.98 -1.31 0.23
CA ARG A 96 13.78 -0.46 0.28
C ARG A 96 12.51 -1.30 0.29
N PRO A 97 11.52 -0.98 1.12
CA PRO A 97 10.33 -1.81 1.28
C PRO A 97 9.40 -1.74 0.07
N SER A 98 8.85 -2.91 -0.31
CA SER A 98 7.71 -3.04 -1.21
C SER A 98 6.43 -3.32 -0.41
N CYS A 99 5.33 -2.70 -0.79
CA CYS A 99 4.02 -2.92 -0.18
C CYS A 99 3.03 -3.35 -1.25
N TRP A 100 2.33 -4.45 -1.00
CA TRP A 100 1.31 -4.99 -1.90
C TRP A 100 -0.06 -4.89 -1.27
N SER A 101 -1.05 -4.48 -2.07
CA SER A 101 -2.40 -4.22 -1.62
C SER A 101 -3.41 -4.99 -2.47
N PRO A 102 -3.97 -6.13 -2.01
CA PRO A 102 -5.02 -6.82 -2.75
C PRO A 102 -6.43 -6.25 -2.53
N THR A 103 -7.33 -6.33 -3.52
CA THR A 103 -8.76 -6.03 -3.32
C THR A 103 -9.48 -7.20 -2.66
N VAL A 104 -10.14 -6.89 -1.54
CA VAL A 104 -10.98 -7.81 -0.78
C VAL A 104 -12.13 -8.32 -1.65
N ARG A 105 -11.92 -9.45 -2.35
CA ARG A 105 -12.97 -10.45 -2.62
C ARG A 105 -12.51 -11.80 -3.18
N ARG A 106 -11.22 -12.03 -3.45
CA ARG A 106 -10.75 -13.39 -3.76
C ARG A 106 -9.70 -13.81 -2.75
N HIS A 107 -9.78 -15.07 -2.33
CA HIS A 107 -8.68 -15.78 -1.70
C HIS A 107 -7.40 -15.39 -2.45
N PHE A 108 -6.51 -14.64 -1.79
CA PHE A 108 -5.11 -14.63 -2.17
C PHE A 108 -4.65 -16.06 -1.85
N GLY A 109 -4.72 -16.94 -2.86
CA GLY A 109 -4.80 -18.39 -2.68
C GLY A 109 -3.79 -18.90 -1.67
N ASN A 110 -4.28 -19.30 -0.49
CA ASN A 110 -3.62 -19.99 0.62
C ASN A 110 -2.09 -19.88 0.72
N ARG A 111 -1.51 -18.69 0.51
CA ARG A 111 -0.07 -18.45 0.56
C ARG A 111 0.18 -17.14 1.27
N ASP A 112 0.20 -17.27 2.59
CA ASP A 112 0.69 -16.30 3.56
C ASP A 112 2.03 -15.67 3.09
N CYS A 113 2.35 -14.45 3.50
CA CYS A 113 3.64 -13.80 3.19
C CYS A 113 4.82 -14.70 3.61
N ARG A 114 4.65 -15.45 4.70
CA ARG A 114 5.60 -16.45 5.18
C ARG A 114 5.74 -17.66 4.24
N THR A 115 4.66 -18.04 3.56
CA THR A 115 4.65 -19.15 2.59
C THR A 115 5.31 -18.74 1.28
N PHE A 116 5.11 -17.51 0.80
CA PHE A 116 5.87 -16.98 -0.35
C PHE A 116 7.37 -16.88 -0.04
N ALA A 117 7.75 -16.37 1.14
CA ALA A 117 9.15 -16.31 1.58
C ALA A 117 9.78 -17.70 1.86
N ARG A 118 8.98 -18.74 2.10
CA ARG A 118 9.44 -20.13 2.28
C ARG A 118 9.50 -20.92 0.98
N ALA A 119 8.52 -20.76 0.08
CA ALA A 119 8.43 -21.49 -1.18
C ALA A 119 9.54 -21.12 -2.18
N TRP A 120 10.09 -19.89 -2.07
CA TRP A 120 11.15 -19.38 -2.94
C TRP A 120 12.50 -19.23 -2.25
N ARG A 121 12.67 -19.91 -1.11
CA ARG A 121 14.00 -20.08 -0.49
C ARG A 121 14.78 -21.03 -1.41
N LEU A 122 15.58 -20.43 -2.29
CA LEU A 122 16.54 -20.99 -3.26
C LEU A 122 16.80 -22.51 -3.06
N PRO A 123 16.57 -23.37 -4.07
CA PRO A 123 17.34 -24.61 -4.13
C PRO A 123 18.79 -24.21 -4.37
N ARG A 124 19.73 -24.82 -3.64
CA ARG A 124 21.07 -24.99 -4.20
C ARG A 124 20.99 -25.93 -5.39
#